data_AF-A0A7C6SJ77-F1
#
_entry.id   AF-A0A7C6SJ77-F1
#
_cell.length_a   1.000
_cell.length_b   1.000
_cell.length_c   1.000
_cell.angle_alpha   90.00
_cell.angle_beta   90.00
_cell.angle_gamma   90.00
#
_symmetry.space_group_name_H-M   'P 1'
#
loop_
_entity.id
_entity.type
_entity.pdbx_description
1 polymer ?
#
loop_
_entity_poly.entity_id
_entity_poly.type
_entity_poly.pdbx_seq_one_letter_code
_entity_poly.pdbx_strand_id
1 'polypeptide(L)'
;MNVLFKYIFEDFFGNITLVNDALTNIIILSITGTIAFISAYRFVGDLYRLGFISGKTTGSAIHWLVRAIILVAELLIVRVMISLVIWVGRFIG
;
A
#
# COMPACT_ATOMS: atom_id res chain seq x y z
N MET A 1 18.38 20.58 6.04
CA MET A 1 17.56 19.44 5.56
C MET A 1 17.11 19.76 4.14
N ASN A 2 17.27 18.85 3.18
CA ASN A 2 16.85 19.08 1.79
C ASN A 2 15.32 19.31 1.76
N VAL A 3 14.86 20.33 1.03
CA VAL A 3 13.43 20.73 0.98
C VAL A 3 12.54 19.57 0.55
N LEU A 4 13.03 18.75 -0.39
CA LEU A 4 12.35 17.55 -0.86
C LEU A 4 12.16 16.52 0.28
N PHE A 5 13.19 16.29 1.08
CA PHE A 5 13.13 15.34 2.21
C PHE A 5 12.16 15.80 3.28
N LYS A 6 12.15 17.11 3.60
CA LYS A 6 11.19 17.69 4.55
C LYS A 6 9.75 17.49 4.08
N TYR A 7 9.47 17.80 2.81
CA TYR A 7 8.14 17.65 2.23
C TYR A 7 7.67 16.19 2.22
N ILE A 8 8.52 15.26 1.79
CA ILE A 8 8.19 13.82 1.81
C ILE A 8 7.92 13.36 3.24
N PHE A 9 8.74 13.76 4.21
CA PHE A 9 8.55 13.36 5.61
C PHE A 9 7.25 13.91 6.21
N GLU A 10 6.96 15.20 6.03
CA GLU A 10 5.73 15.83 6.54
C GLU A 10 4.48 15.27 5.85
N ASP A 11 4.54 14.96 4.56
CA ASP A 11 3.44 14.32 3.84
C ASP A 11 3.22 12.87 4.29
N PHE A 12 4.30 12.12 4.52
CA PHE A 12 4.24 10.72 4.93
C PHE A 12 3.71 10.52 6.35
N PHE A 13 4.16 11.35 7.30
CA PHE A 13 3.81 11.22 8.72
C PHE A 13 2.75 12.22 9.20
N GLY A 14 2.49 13.29 8.45
CA GLY A 14 1.57 14.36 8.84
C GLY A 14 0.11 14.16 8.42
N ASN A 15 -0.18 13.26 7.47
CA ASN A 15 -1.54 12.99 7.00
C ASN A 15 -1.85 11.50 6.92
N ILE A 16 -2.84 11.04 7.69
CA ILE A 16 -3.34 9.66 7.65
C ILE A 16 -4.13 9.38 6.37
N THR A 17 -4.77 10.40 5.78
CA THR A 17 -5.52 10.29 4.52
C THR A 17 -4.59 10.48 3.31
N LEU A 18 -4.91 9.83 2.18
CA LEU A 18 -4.15 9.97 0.93
C LEU A 18 -4.55 11.24 0.18
N VAL A 19 -5.84 11.57 0.21
CA VAL A 19 -6.42 12.80 -0.37
C VAL A 19 -7.52 13.35 0.54
N ASN A 20 -7.92 14.61 0.33
CA ASN A 20 -8.99 15.26 1.10
C ASN A 20 -10.42 14.91 0.61
N ASP A 21 -10.57 13.83 -0.16
CA ASP A 21 -11.87 13.34 -0.63
C ASP A 21 -12.11 11.92 -0.08
N ALA A 22 -13.19 11.76 0.69
CA ALA A 22 -13.51 10.50 1.36
C ALA A 22 -13.84 9.38 0.37
N LEU A 23 -14.60 9.68 -0.69
CA LEU A 23 -14.99 8.69 -1.70
C LEU A 23 -13.76 8.16 -2.43
N THR A 24 -12.85 9.04 -2.83
CA THR A 24 -11.59 8.68 -3.49
C THR A 24 -10.73 7.80 -2.58
N ASN A 25 -10.60 8.13 -1.28
CA ASN A 25 -9.88 7.27 -0.33
C ASN A 25 -10.50 5.86 -0.25
N ILE A 26 -11.84 5.76 -0.21
CA ILE A 26 -12.54 4.45 -0.20
C ILE A 26 -12.27 3.66 -1.47
N ILE A 27 -12.30 4.31 -2.64
CA ILE A 27 -12.01 3.67 -3.93
C ILE A 27 -10.57 3.14 -3.95
N ILE A 28 -9.59 3.97 -3.56
CA ILE A 28 -8.18 3.56 -3.52
C ILE A 28 -7.99 2.37 -2.58
N LEU A 29 -8.55 2.43 -1.37
CA LEU A 29 -8.48 1.34 -0.39
C LEU A 29 -9.14 0.06 -0.90
N SER A 30 -10.25 0.17 -1.64
CA SER A 30 -10.94 -0.99 -2.20
C SER A 30 -10.12 -1.66 -3.31
N ILE A 31 -9.49 -0.87 -4.18
CA ILE A 31 -8.66 -1.37 -5.28
C ILE A 31 -7.39 -2.03 -4.72
N THR A 32 -6.61 -1.30 -3.93
CA THR A 32 -5.38 -1.80 -3.30
C THR A 32 -5.66 -3.00 -2.40
N GLY A 33 -6.69 -2.93 -1.55
CA GLY A 33 -7.11 -4.05 -0.70
C GLY A 33 -7.46 -5.32 -1.47
N THR A 34 -8.02 -5.21 -2.66
CA THR A 34 -8.31 -6.34 -3.56
C THR A 34 -7.03 -6.91 -4.19
N ILE A 35 -6.15 -6.05 -4.70
CA ILE A 35 -4.87 -6.47 -5.29
C ILE A 35 -3.99 -7.16 -4.25
N ALA A 36 -3.88 -6.58 -3.05
CA ALA A 36 -3.15 -7.15 -1.92
C ALA A 36 -3.72 -8.52 -1.51
N PHE A 37 -5.05 -8.66 -1.48
CA PHE A 37 -5.70 -9.95 -1.17
C PHE A 37 -5.34 -11.02 -2.19
N ILE A 38 -5.51 -10.73 -3.49
CA ILE A 38 -5.23 -11.70 -4.57
C ILE A 38 -3.75 -12.10 -4.54
N SER A 39 -2.86 -11.13 -4.37
CA SER A 39 -1.41 -11.36 -4.34
C SER A 39 -1.01 -12.22 -3.15
N ALA A 40 -1.51 -11.91 -1.95
CA ALA A 40 -1.26 -12.71 -0.76
C ALA A 40 -1.84 -14.12 -0.88
N TYR A 41 -3.01 -14.28 -1.50
CA TYR A 41 -3.62 -15.59 -1.73
C TYR A 41 -2.74 -16.46 -2.66
N ARG A 42 -2.26 -15.89 -3.76
CA ARG A 42 -1.37 -16.59 -4.71
C ARG A 42 -0.07 -17.01 -4.03
N PHE A 43 0.58 -16.08 -3.32
CA PHE A 43 1.84 -16.34 -2.62
C PHE A 43 1.71 -17.45 -1.57
N VAL A 44 0.68 -17.39 -0.72
CA VAL A 44 0.44 -18.46 0.28
C VAL A 44 0.08 -19.78 -0.39
N GLY A 45 -0.63 -19.75 -1.52
CA GLY A 45 -0.90 -20.93 -2.34
C GLY A 45 0.37 -21.58 -2.88
N ASP A 46 1.35 -20.78 -3.31
CA ASP A 46 2.68 -21.28 -3.73
C ASP A 46 3.42 -21.93 -2.55
N LEU A 47 3.39 -21.33 -1.36
CA LEU A 47 4.02 -21.91 -0.17
C LEU A 47 3.43 -23.28 0.20
N TYR A 48 2.11 -23.46 0.06
CA TYR A 48 1.48 -24.77 0.23
C TYR A 48 1.92 -25.76 -0.85
N ARG A 49 1.92 -25.36 -2.14
CA ARG A 49 2.31 -26.24 -3.26
C ARG A 49 3.76 -26.71 -3.15
N LEU A 50 4.65 -25.86 -2.67
CA LEU A 50 6.07 -26.14 -2.50
C LEU A 50 6.39 -26.88 -1.19
N GLY A 51 5.38 -27.14 -0.34
CA GLY A 51 5.56 -27.85 0.92
C GLY A 51 6.25 -27.05 2.02
N PHE A 52 6.42 -25.74 1.86
CA PHE A 52 7.05 -24.87 2.87
C PHE A 52 6.18 -24.69 4.11
N ILE A 53 4.86 -24.76 3.94
CA ILE A 53 3.91 -24.63 5.05
C ILE A 53 2.86 -25.73 4.98
N SER A 54 2.41 -26.13 6.16
CA SER A 54 1.29 -27.06 6.34
C SER A 54 0.39 -26.55 7.46
N GLY A 55 -0.91 -26.86 7.37
CA GLY A 55 -1.89 -26.49 8.39
C GLY A 55 -2.57 -25.14 8.14
N LYS A 56 -3.84 -25.07 8.50
CA LYS A 56 -4.75 -23.94 8.20
C LYS A 56 -4.37 -22.67 8.96
N THR A 57 -3.97 -22.79 10.23
CA THR A 57 -3.63 -21.63 11.08
C THR A 57 -2.40 -20.90 10.56
N THR A 58 -1.34 -21.63 10.21
CA THR A 58 -0.10 -21.07 9.66
C THR A 58 -0.35 -20.33 8.34
N GLY A 59 -1.10 -20.94 7.42
CA GLY A 59 -1.43 -20.27 6.16
C GLY A 59 -2.30 -19.03 6.34
N SER A 60 -3.25 -19.06 7.28
CA SER A 60 -4.06 -17.86 7.61
C SER A 60 -3.19 -16.73 8.15
N ALA A 61 -2.31 -17.02 9.11
CA ALA A 61 -1.41 -16.02 9.71
C ALA A 61 -0.49 -15.39 8.65
N ILE A 62 0.12 -16.21 7.79
CA ILE A 62 0.99 -15.72 6.70
C ILE A 62 0.17 -14.93 5.68
N HIS A 63 -1.04 -15.37 5.33
CA HIS A 63 -1.90 -14.64 4.40
C HIS A 63 -2.21 -13.23 4.90
N TRP A 64 -2.60 -13.09 6.17
CA TRP A 64 -2.86 -11.78 6.77
C TRP A 64 -1.60 -10.91 6.82
N LEU A 65 -0.44 -11.47 7.18
CA LEU A 65 0.82 -10.75 7.24
C LEU A 65 1.25 -10.24 5.85
N VAL A 66 1.26 -11.11 4.85
CA VAL A 66 1.64 -10.78 3.48
C VAL A 66 0.68 -9.75 2.89
N ARG A 67 -0.63 -9.91 3.11
CA ARG A 67 -1.64 -8.94 2.67
C ARG A 67 -1.40 -7.56 3.28
N ALA A 68 -1.07 -7.49 4.58
CA ALA A 68 -0.77 -6.23 5.24
C ALA A 68 0.48 -5.56 4.66
N ILE A 69 1.56 -6.31 4.42
CA ILE A 69 2.79 -5.79 3.83
C ILE A 69 2.54 -5.24 2.42
N ILE A 70 1.84 -5.99 1.57
CA ILE A 70 1.53 -5.57 0.19
C ILE A 70 0.64 -4.32 0.21
N LEU A 71 -0.40 -4.31 1.04
CA LEU A 71 -1.29 -3.15 1.15
C LEU A 71 -0.54 -1.89 1.57
N VAL A 72 0.36 -1.99 2.56
CA VAL A 72 1.19 -0.85 2.97
C VAL A 72 2.05 -0.39 1.79
N ALA A 73 2.76 -1.30 1.11
CA ALA A 73 3.60 -0.94 -0.03
C ALA A 73 2.82 -0.24 -1.15
N GLU A 74 1.63 -0.75 -1.50
CA GLU A 74 0.74 -0.14 -2.49
C GLU A 74 0.30 1.27 -2.09
N LEU A 75 -0.13 1.47 -0.84
CA LEU A 75 -0.55 2.78 -0.35
C LEU A 75 0.61 3.79 -0.34
N LEU A 76 1.82 3.35 -0.06
CA LEU A 76 3.02 4.20 -0.14
C LEU A 76 3.31 4.63 -1.58
N ILE A 77 3.20 3.70 -2.54
CA ILE A 77 3.36 4.02 -3.96
C ILE A 77 2.30 5.04 -4.38
N VAL A 78 1.03 4.81 -4.04
CA VAL A 78 -0.07 5.75 -4.36
C VAL A 78 0.20 7.13 -3.76
N ARG A 79 0.63 7.19 -2.50
CA ARG A 79 1.00 8.46 -1.84
C ARG A 79 2.10 9.18 -2.62
N VAL A 80 3.21 8.51 -2.90
CA VAL A 80 4.33 9.12 -3.65
C VAL A 80 3.86 9.63 -5.01
N MET A 81 3.03 8.88 -5.73
CA MET A 81 2.49 9.31 -7.03
C MET A 81 1.65 10.59 -6.90
N ILE A 82 0.77 10.67 -5.89
CA ILE A 82 -0.04 11.87 -5.64
C ILE A 82 0.86 13.07 -5.31
N SER A 83 1.82 12.90 -4.40
CA SER A 83 2.72 13.96 -3.95
C SER A 83 3.59 14.48 -5.11
N LEU A 84 4.01 13.59 -6.02
CA LEU A 84 4.70 13.97 -7.25
C LEU A 84 3.81 14.79 -8.20
N VAL A 85 2.56 14.38 -8.43
CA VAL A 85 1.61 15.13 -9.28
C VAL A 85 1.36 16.53 -8.73
N ILE A 86 1.13 16.65 -7.42
CA ILE A 86 0.93 17.95 -6.75
C ILE A 86 2.19 18.81 -6.87
N TRP A 87 3.36 18.22 -6.62
CA TRP A 87 4.63 18.94 -6.70
C TRP A 87 4.88 19.49 -8.11
N VAL A 88 4.73 18.66 -9.15
CA VAL A 88 4.89 19.07 -10.55
C VAL A 88 3.90 20.18 -10.91
N GLY A 89 2.64 20.07 -10.50
CA GLY A 89 1.61 21.09 -10.75
C GLY A 89 1.98 22.49 -10.23
N ARG A 90 2.78 22.59 -9.17
CA ARG A 90 3.27 23.87 -8.61
C ARG A 90 4.36 24.56 -9.42
N PHE A 91 4.97 23.89 -10.40
CA PHE A 91 5.98 24.48 -11.29
C PHE A 91 5.42 24.89 -12.65
N ILE A 92 4.25 24.36 -13.01
CA ILE A 92 3.63 24.58 -14.33
C ILE A 92 2.50 25.62 -14.27
N GLY A 93 1.95 25.89 -13.07
CA GLY A 93 1.01 26.98 -12.79
C GLY A 93 1.67 28.09 -11.98
#